data_AF-A0A2M7VJY6-F1
#
_entry.id   AF-A0A2M7VJY6-F1
#
_cell.length_a   1.000
_cell.length_b   1.000
_cell.length_c   1.000
_cell.angle_alpha   90.00
_cell.angle_beta   90.00
_cell.angle_gamma   90.00
#
_symmetry.space_group_name_H-M   'P 1'
#
loop_
_entity.id
_entity.type
_entity.pdbx_description
1 polymer ?
#
loop_
_entity_poly.entity_id
_entity_poly.type
_entity_poly.pdbx_seq_one_letter_code
_entity_poly.pdbx_strand_id
1 'polypeptide(L)'
;MPVLINFKICDNSKDCSGIEVCSTGAFYWDEKRKTIAVDNKKCINCGRCEKACPVGAIRVARTKAEYKRIKKEIEEDPRIVSDLFVDRYGTQPIEPAFLIPQEKFGIQILESTKLAVAELFNHDSIECLLRSIPIKELFRGLDIKYRKIEMKDGSLLKKFKVKTLPGLLFFKGGKLVGKIEGYYDFKRKKELKEKIKSIIK
;
A
#
# COMPACT_ATOMS: atom_id res chain seq x y z
N MET A 1 -2.49 -30.38 -3.73
CA MET A 1 -3.06 -29.06 -4.07
C MET A 1 -2.08 -28.36 -4.99
N PRO A 2 -2.46 -28.05 -6.23
CA PRO A 2 -1.58 -27.30 -7.13
C PRO A 2 -1.62 -25.81 -6.83
N VAL A 3 -2.73 -25.26 -6.36
CA VAL A 3 -2.82 -23.84 -6.00
C VAL A 3 -2.55 -23.65 -4.51
N LEU A 4 -1.67 -22.71 -4.17
CA LEU A 4 -1.45 -22.23 -2.80
C LEU A 4 -1.79 -20.74 -2.74
N ILE A 5 -2.46 -20.34 -1.66
CA ILE A 5 -2.82 -18.94 -1.40
C ILE A 5 -2.09 -18.52 -0.13
N ASN A 6 -1.27 -17.47 -0.24
CA ASN A 6 -0.68 -16.81 0.91
C ASN A 6 -1.70 -15.87 1.55
N PHE A 7 -2.48 -16.38 2.49
CA PHE A 7 -3.45 -15.58 3.23
C PHE A 7 -2.82 -14.50 4.12
N LYS A 8 -1.50 -14.57 4.37
CA LYS A 8 -0.81 -13.45 5.02
C LYS A 8 -0.83 -12.20 4.15
N ILE A 9 -0.93 -12.29 2.83
CA ILE A 9 -0.96 -11.15 1.89
C ILE A 9 -2.16 -11.20 0.94
N CYS A 10 -3.23 -11.89 1.33
CA CYS A 10 -4.48 -11.90 0.60
C CYS A 10 -5.54 -11.14 1.41
N ASP A 11 -6.27 -10.25 0.76
CA ASP A 11 -7.41 -9.54 1.34
C ASP A 11 -8.64 -10.44 1.56
N ASN A 12 -8.63 -11.66 1.00
CA ASN A 12 -9.71 -12.65 1.10
C ASN A 12 -11.08 -12.05 0.74
N SER A 13 -11.12 -11.30 -0.37
CA SER A 13 -12.34 -10.68 -0.89
C SER A 13 -13.21 -11.65 -1.69
N LYS A 14 -14.54 -11.42 -1.66
CA LYS A 14 -15.53 -12.12 -2.50
C LYS A 14 -15.32 -11.80 -3.99
N ASP A 15 -14.90 -10.58 -4.29
CA ASP A 15 -14.69 -10.08 -5.65
C ASP A 15 -13.27 -10.35 -6.16
N CYS A 16 -12.69 -11.51 -5.80
CA CYS A 16 -11.32 -11.85 -6.16
C CYS A 16 -11.19 -12.06 -7.67
N SER A 17 -10.29 -11.31 -8.33
CA SER A 17 -9.99 -11.47 -9.77
C SER A 17 -9.54 -12.89 -10.13
N GLY A 18 -8.97 -13.64 -9.18
CA GLY A 18 -8.60 -15.04 -9.36
C GLY A 18 -9.80 -15.97 -9.58
N ILE A 19 -10.97 -15.63 -9.01
CA ILE A 19 -12.25 -16.35 -9.21
C ILE A 19 -12.77 -16.05 -10.61
N GLU A 20 -12.81 -14.78 -11.00
CA GLU A 20 -13.33 -14.32 -12.29
C GLU A 20 -12.60 -14.95 -13.49
N VAL A 21 -11.27 -15.03 -13.44
CA VAL A 21 -10.46 -15.60 -14.54
C VAL A 21 -10.47 -17.14 -14.58
N CYS A 22 -11.09 -17.79 -13.59
CA CYS A 22 -11.08 -19.25 -13.48
C CYS A 22 -12.10 -19.90 -14.42
N SER A 23 -11.66 -20.26 -15.62
CA SER A 23 -12.52 -20.88 -16.64
C SER A 23 -13.10 -22.25 -16.27
N THR A 24 -12.58 -22.91 -15.23
CA THR A 24 -13.06 -24.23 -14.77
C THR A 24 -14.00 -24.14 -13.56
N GLY A 25 -14.16 -22.94 -12.98
CA GLY A 25 -14.88 -22.76 -11.70
C GLY A 25 -14.20 -23.48 -10.52
N ALA A 26 -12.94 -23.90 -10.67
CA ALA A 26 -12.19 -24.55 -9.60
C ALA A 26 -11.84 -23.58 -8.46
N PHE A 27 -11.68 -22.30 -8.76
CA PHE A 27 -11.36 -21.25 -7.80
C PHE A 27 -12.64 -20.48 -7.50
N TYR A 28 -13.11 -20.48 -6.25
CA TYR A 28 -14.43 -19.98 -5.88
C TYR A 28 -14.47 -19.42 -4.45
N TRP A 29 -15.53 -18.69 -4.14
CA TRP A 29 -15.82 -18.23 -2.77
C TRP A 29 -16.62 -19.28 -2.00
N ASP A 30 -16.08 -19.78 -0.88
CA ASP A 30 -16.77 -20.67 0.03
C ASP A 30 -17.63 -19.85 1.01
N GLU A 31 -18.94 -19.82 0.77
CA GLU A 31 -19.89 -19.09 1.62
C GLU A 31 -19.95 -19.60 3.07
N LYS A 32 -19.67 -20.89 3.31
CA LYS A 32 -19.71 -21.46 4.66
C LYS A 32 -18.50 -21.01 5.48
N ARG A 33 -17.33 -21.01 4.83
CA ARG A 33 -16.06 -20.64 5.47
C ARG A 33 -15.72 -19.16 5.34
N LYS A 34 -16.49 -18.40 4.55
CA LYS A 34 -16.23 -17.01 4.18
C LYS A 34 -14.79 -16.80 3.69
N THR A 35 -14.33 -17.68 2.81
CA THR A 35 -12.96 -17.63 2.29
C THR A 35 -12.88 -18.14 0.86
N ILE A 36 -11.82 -17.74 0.18
CA ILE A 36 -11.47 -18.25 -1.13
C ILE A 36 -11.01 -19.72 -1.00
N ALA A 37 -11.62 -20.60 -1.79
CA ALA A 37 -11.32 -22.03 -1.81
C ALA A 37 -11.02 -22.51 -3.23
N VAL A 38 -10.33 -23.65 -3.33
CA VAL A 38 -9.96 -24.28 -4.60
C VAL A 38 -10.37 -25.74 -4.63
N ASP A 39 -11.23 -26.10 -5.58
CA ASP A 39 -11.56 -27.48 -5.92
C ASP A 39 -10.46 -28.09 -6.79
N ASN A 40 -9.66 -28.95 -6.16
CA ASN A 40 -8.54 -29.61 -6.81
C ASN A 40 -8.97 -30.60 -7.92
N LYS A 41 -10.22 -31.09 -7.90
CA LYS A 41 -10.70 -32.02 -8.95
C LYS A 41 -10.95 -31.31 -10.27
N LYS A 42 -11.25 -30.01 -10.23
CA LYS A 42 -11.53 -29.17 -11.40
C LYS A 42 -10.31 -28.35 -11.85
N CYS A 43 -9.32 -28.18 -10.99
CA CYS A 43 -8.15 -27.36 -11.27
C CYS A 43 -7.22 -28.01 -12.31
N ILE A 44 -6.90 -27.28 -13.38
CA ILE A 44 -6.02 -27.72 -14.48
C ILE A 44 -4.62 -27.09 -14.44
N ASN A 45 -4.25 -26.43 -13.34
CA ASN A 45 -2.91 -25.85 -13.11
C ASN A 45 -2.47 -24.82 -14.17
N CYS A 46 -3.42 -24.12 -14.79
CA CYS A 46 -3.15 -23.19 -15.89
C CYS A 46 -2.43 -21.89 -15.47
N GLY A 47 -2.43 -21.54 -14.18
CA GLY A 47 -1.73 -20.36 -13.65
C GLY A 47 -2.40 -19.01 -13.92
N ARG A 48 -3.62 -18.98 -14.47
CA ARG A 48 -4.34 -17.71 -14.75
C ARG A 48 -4.63 -16.92 -13.47
N CYS A 49 -5.06 -17.59 -12.41
CA CYS A 49 -5.31 -16.96 -11.11
C CYS A 49 -4.04 -16.38 -10.47
N GLU A 50 -2.89 -17.03 -10.65
CA GLU A 50 -1.59 -16.51 -10.20
C GLU A 50 -1.22 -15.22 -10.93
N LYS A 51 -1.40 -15.16 -12.26
CA LYS A 51 -1.16 -13.93 -13.05
C LYS A 51 -2.15 -12.81 -12.76
N ALA A 52 -3.40 -13.15 -12.44
CA ALA A 52 -4.44 -12.19 -12.14
C ALA A 52 -4.30 -11.56 -10.74
N CYS A 53 -3.51 -12.17 -9.84
CA CYS A 53 -3.36 -11.67 -8.47
C CYS A 53 -2.37 -10.50 -8.43
N PRO A 54 -2.81 -9.25 -8.23
CA PRO A 54 -1.93 -8.08 -8.29
C PRO A 54 -0.89 -8.06 -7.17
N VAL A 55 -1.24 -8.65 -6.02
CA VAL A 55 -0.39 -8.73 -4.83
C VAL A 55 0.50 -9.98 -4.83
N GLY A 56 0.29 -10.88 -5.79
CA GLY A 56 1.04 -12.13 -5.91
C GLY A 56 0.80 -13.10 -4.75
N ALA A 57 -0.38 -13.08 -4.12
CA ALA A 57 -0.76 -13.99 -3.04
C ALA A 57 -1.03 -15.42 -3.55
N ILE A 58 -1.38 -15.58 -4.83
CA ILE A 58 -1.72 -16.88 -5.43
C ILE A 58 -0.46 -17.44 -6.11
N ARG A 59 -0.19 -18.72 -5.89
CA ARG A 59 0.88 -19.48 -6.53
C ARG A 59 0.38 -20.82 -7.07
N VAL A 60 0.91 -21.26 -8.21
CA VAL A 60 0.54 -22.56 -8.81
C VAL A 60 1.76 -23.47 -8.95
N ALA A 61 1.75 -24.59 -8.22
CA ALA A 61 2.69 -25.68 -8.33
C ALA A 61 2.25 -26.68 -9.42
N ARG A 62 3.18 -27.09 -10.28
CA ARG A 62 2.96 -28.14 -11.28
C ARG A 62 3.55 -29.48 -10.84
N THR A 63 4.54 -29.43 -9.95
CA THR A 63 5.22 -30.61 -9.39
C THR A 63 5.17 -30.65 -7.86
N LYS A 64 5.38 -31.83 -7.27
CA LYS A 64 5.49 -31.98 -5.81
C LYS A 64 6.68 -31.21 -5.22
N ALA A 65 7.77 -31.07 -5.96
CA ALA A 65 8.95 -30.32 -5.55
C ALA A 65 8.64 -28.82 -5.46
N GLU A 66 8.01 -28.26 -6.50
CA GLU A 66 7.56 -26.86 -6.50
C GLU A 66 6.56 -26.59 -5.36
N TYR A 67 5.63 -27.50 -5.10
CA TYR A 67 4.67 -27.34 -4.02
C TYR A 67 5.37 -27.13 -2.66
N LYS A 68 6.36 -27.96 -2.33
CA LYS A 68 7.12 -27.85 -1.09
C LYS A 68 7.89 -26.54 -1.02
N ARG A 69 8.50 -26.13 -2.13
CA ARG A 69 9.23 -24.87 -2.23
C ARG A 69 8.31 -23.67 -2.02
N ILE A 70 7.20 -23.58 -2.75
CA ILE A 70 6.23 -22.49 -2.64
C ILE A 70 5.66 -22.43 -1.22
N LYS A 71 5.36 -23.58 -0.60
CA LYS A 71 4.88 -23.61 0.78
C LYS A 71 5.90 -22.99 1.74
N LYS A 72 7.18 -23.34 1.60
CA LYS A 72 8.26 -22.75 2.41
C LYS A 72 8.40 -21.24 2.16
N GLU A 73 8.35 -20.80 0.90
CA GLU A 73 8.38 -19.38 0.53
C GLU A 73 7.20 -18.60 1.15
N ILE A 74 6.00 -19.19 1.15
CA ILE A 74 4.82 -18.62 1.80
C ILE A 74 5.01 -18.53 3.31
N GLU A 75 5.55 -19.58 3.97
CA GLU A 75 5.79 -19.60 5.41
C GLU A 75 6.83 -18.53 5.82
N GLU A 76 7.91 -18.39 5.05
CA GLU A 76 9.01 -17.43 5.27
C GLU A 76 8.67 -15.99 4.86
N ASP A 77 7.58 -15.77 4.12
CA ASP A 77 7.17 -14.43 3.67
C ASP A 77 6.91 -13.49 4.87
N PRO A 78 7.71 -12.42 5.07
CA PRO A 78 7.53 -11.51 6.20
C PRO A 78 6.34 -10.55 6.00
N ARG A 79 5.75 -10.51 4.80
CA ARG A 79 4.67 -9.58 4.45
C ARG A 79 3.35 -10.01 5.08
N ILE A 80 2.55 -9.03 5.48
CA ILE A 80 1.19 -9.21 6.02
C ILE A 80 0.16 -8.42 5.22
N VAL A 81 -1.16 -8.64 5.44
CA VAL A 81 -2.23 -8.02 4.65
C VAL A 81 -2.17 -6.51 4.79
N SER A 82 -1.75 -6.02 5.97
CA SER A 82 -1.51 -4.61 6.18
C SER A 82 -0.39 -4.02 5.30
N ASP A 83 0.48 -4.85 4.70
CA ASP A 83 1.49 -4.44 3.72
C ASP A 83 0.90 -4.30 2.31
N LEU A 84 -0.29 -4.84 2.05
CA LEU A 84 -1.05 -4.59 0.83
C LEU A 84 -1.64 -3.18 0.84
N PHE A 85 -1.98 -2.70 2.02
CA PHE A 85 -2.39 -1.32 2.31
C PHE A 85 -1.19 -0.38 2.48
N VAL A 86 -0.04 -0.73 1.88
CA VAL A 86 1.11 0.16 1.84
C VAL A 86 0.77 1.31 0.93
N ASP A 87 0.35 2.39 1.58
CA ASP A 87 0.35 3.69 0.95
C ASP A 87 1.75 3.95 0.40
N ARG A 88 1.81 4.40 -0.85
CA ARG A 88 3.06 4.73 -1.52
C ARG A 88 3.13 6.24 -1.70
N TYR A 89 4.26 6.80 -1.32
CA TYR A 89 4.54 8.21 -1.51
C TYR A 89 4.51 8.59 -3.00
N GLY A 90 3.75 9.63 -3.34
CA GLY A 90 3.62 10.17 -4.69
C GLY A 90 2.68 9.39 -5.60
N THR A 91 1.76 8.59 -5.06
CA THR A 91 0.73 7.91 -5.85
C THR A 91 -0.67 8.25 -5.39
N GLN A 92 -1.65 8.09 -6.27
CA GLN A 92 -3.05 8.11 -5.84
C GLN A 92 -3.26 7.07 -4.73
N PRO A 93 -3.94 7.43 -3.63
CA PRO A 93 -4.21 6.49 -2.55
C PRO A 93 -5.14 5.39 -3.05
N ILE A 94 -4.75 4.14 -2.81
CA ILE A 94 -5.56 2.95 -3.12
C ILE A 94 -6.70 2.84 -2.09
N GLU A 95 -6.49 3.33 -0.87
CA GLU A 95 -7.49 3.33 0.20
C GLU A 95 -8.03 4.74 0.51
N PRO A 96 -9.37 4.92 0.61
CA PRO A 96 -10.00 6.18 1.02
C PRO A 96 -9.64 6.62 2.45
N ALA A 97 -9.18 5.71 3.31
CA ALA A 97 -8.95 5.97 4.73
C ALA A 97 -7.81 6.96 5.01
N PHE A 98 -6.83 7.06 4.09
CA PHE A 98 -5.71 7.99 4.21
C PHE A 98 -5.98 9.32 3.52
N LEU A 99 -6.90 9.34 2.55
CA LEU A 99 -7.34 10.55 1.88
C LEU A 99 -8.33 11.31 2.77
N ILE A 100 -8.02 12.56 3.09
CA ILE A 100 -8.94 13.41 3.83
C ILE A 100 -9.23 14.70 3.04
N PRO A 101 -10.45 15.24 3.14
CA PRO A 101 -10.74 16.56 2.60
C PRO A 101 -9.93 17.62 3.35
N GLN A 102 -9.62 18.72 2.67
CA GLN A 102 -8.82 19.83 3.23
C GLN A 102 -9.41 20.40 4.54
N GLU A 103 -10.74 20.41 4.66
CA GLU A 103 -11.47 20.85 5.86
C GLU A 103 -11.06 20.08 7.12
N LYS A 104 -10.76 18.78 6.98
CA LYS A 104 -10.36 17.91 8.08
C LYS A 104 -8.87 18.00 8.41
N PHE A 105 -8.09 18.82 7.70
CA PHE A 105 -6.65 18.99 7.94
C PHE A 105 -6.36 19.42 9.37
N GLY A 106 -7.09 20.42 9.90
CA GLY A 106 -6.87 20.91 11.26
C GLY A 106 -7.04 19.82 12.32
N ILE A 107 -8.20 19.16 12.30
CA ILE A 107 -8.57 18.11 13.26
C ILE A 107 -7.63 16.90 13.13
N GLN A 108 -7.28 16.49 11.91
CA GLN A 108 -6.52 15.26 11.74
C GLN A 108 -5.00 15.45 11.89
N ILE A 109 -4.46 16.62 11.53
CA ILE A 109 -3.02 16.89 11.54
C ILE A 109 -2.62 17.78 12.72
N LEU A 110 -3.27 18.93 12.90
CA LEU A 110 -2.83 19.93 13.89
C LEU A 110 -3.18 19.49 15.33
N GLU A 111 -4.32 18.84 15.52
CA GLU A 111 -4.72 18.32 16.84
C GLU A 111 -4.09 16.96 17.18
N SER A 112 -3.25 16.41 16.30
CA SER A 112 -2.61 15.13 16.56
C SER A 112 -1.54 15.24 17.65
N THR A 113 -1.64 14.36 18.64
CA THR A 113 -0.63 14.20 19.70
C THR A 113 0.61 13.44 19.23
N LYS A 114 0.51 12.72 18.12
CA LYS A 114 1.60 11.97 17.47
C LYS A 114 2.28 12.82 16.41
N LEU A 115 3.40 12.33 15.87
CA LEU A 115 4.00 12.92 14.67
C LEU A 115 3.03 12.72 13.49
N ALA A 116 2.44 13.82 13.04
CA ALA A 116 1.53 13.81 11.90
C ALA A 116 2.27 14.17 10.61
N VAL A 117 2.06 13.38 9.57
CA VAL A 117 2.68 13.57 8.26
C VAL A 117 1.55 13.78 7.25
N ALA A 118 1.56 14.95 6.62
CA ALA A 118 0.59 15.32 5.60
C ALA A 118 1.27 15.32 4.23
N GLU A 119 0.84 14.43 3.34
CA GLU A 119 1.23 14.46 1.93
C GLU A 119 0.23 15.32 1.15
N LEU A 120 0.71 16.43 0.62
CA LEU A 120 -0.03 17.27 -0.31
C LEU A 120 0.26 16.80 -1.74
N PHE A 121 -0.80 16.57 -2.52
CA PHE A 121 -0.69 16.19 -3.93
C PHE A 121 -1.82 16.82 -4.75
N ASN A 122 -1.63 16.91 -6.06
CA ASN A 122 -2.67 17.15 -7.06
C ASN A 122 -2.56 16.08 -8.17
N HIS A 123 -3.55 16.01 -9.06
CA HIS A 123 -3.55 15.02 -10.15
C HIS A 123 -2.28 15.05 -11.03
N ASP A 124 -1.71 16.24 -11.27
CA ASP A 124 -0.51 16.40 -12.11
C ASP A 124 0.79 15.97 -11.42
N SER A 125 0.80 15.90 -10.08
CA SER A 125 1.96 15.51 -9.28
C SER A 125 2.01 14.02 -8.92
N ILE A 126 1.01 13.26 -9.36
CA ILE A 126 0.92 11.81 -9.12
C ILE A 126 1.86 11.11 -10.09
N GLU A 127 2.74 10.27 -9.53
CA GLU A 127 3.70 9.47 -10.28
C GLU A 127 3.32 7.99 -10.27
N CYS A 128 3.94 7.22 -11.17
CA CYS A 128 3.65 5.80 -11.35
C CYS A 128 3.86 5.00 -10.06
N LEU A 129 2.88 4.15 -9.70
CA LEU A 129 2.92 3.22 -8.56
C LEU A 129 4.20 2.36 -8.52
N LEU A 130 4.80 2.05 -9.68
CA LEU A 130 6.01 1.24 -9.75
C LEU A 130 7.28 1.96 -9.24
N ARG A 131 7.25 3.29 -9.12
CA ARG A 131 8.42 4.10 -8.72
C ARG A 131 8.34 4.64 -7.29
N SER A 132 7.19 4.48 -6.63
CA SER A 132 6.86 5.09 -5.35
C SER A 132 7.25 4.26 -4.14
N ILE A 133 7.71 4.94 -3.10
CA ILE A 133 8.27 4.30 -1.91
C ILE A 133 7.15 4.04 -0.88
N PRO A 134 7.07 2.81 -0.32
CA PRO A 134 6.23 2.50 0.82
C PRO A 134 6.38 3.45 2.02
N ILE A 135 5.27 4.01 2.53
CA ILE A 135 5.28 4.86 3.74
C ILE A 135 5.81 4.10 4.96
N LYS A 136 5.42 2.83 5.14
CA LYS A 136 5.97 1.98 6.23
C LYS A 136 7.50 1.87 6.19
N GLU A 137 8.10 1.88 5.00
CA GLU A 137 9.54 1.83 4.88
C GLU A 137 10.21 3.16 5.20
N LEU A 138 9.56 4.29 4.89
CA LEU A 138 10.05 5.63 5.22
C LEU A 138 10.04 5.86 6.73
N PHE A 139 9.00 5.38 7.42
CA PHE A 139 8.74 5.63 8.84
C PHE A 139 8.91 4.39 9.73
N ARG A 140 9.73 3.42 9.32
CA ARG A 140 9.92 2.16 10.05
C ARG A 140 10.36 2.43 11.50
N GLY A 141 9.55 1.99 12.47
CA GLY A 141 9.82 2.15 13.90
C GLY A 141 9.32 3.46 14.51
N LEU A 142 8.54 4.25 13.78
CA LEU A 142 7.90 5.48 14.27
C LEU A 142 6.38 5.33 14.28
N ASP A 143 5.76 5.74 15.38
CA ASP A 143 4.29 5.82 15.50
C ASP A 143 3.83 7.18 14.93
N ILE A 144 3.45 7.16 13.65
CA ILE A 144 3.05 8.35 12.90
C ILE A 144 1.58 8.31 12.48
N LYS A 145 0.99 9.49 12.35
CA LYS A 145 -0.32 9.68 11.71
C LYS A 145 -0.12 10.20 10.29
N TYR A 146 -0.24 9.32 9.30
CA TYR A 146 -0.10 9.68 7.88
C TYR A 146 -1.45 10.03 7.25
N ARG A 147 -1.53 11.12 6.51
CA ARG A 147 -2.71 11.48 5.68
C ARG A 147 -2.29 12.11 4.36
N LYS A 148 -3.05 11.81 3.31
CA LYS A 148 -2.98 12.51 2.04
C LYS A 148 -4.08 13.53 1.94
N ILE A 149 -3.74 14.68 1.35
CA ILE A 149 -4.68 15.74 1.08
C ILE A 149 -4.52 16.14 -0.38
N GLU A 150 -5.61 16.00 -1.13
CA GLU A 150 -5.69 16.50 -2.49
C GLU A 150 -5.86 18.03 -2.44
N MET A 151 -4.97 18.73 -3.13
CA MET A 151 -5.01 20.19 -3.26
C MET A 151 -5.99 20.56 -4.36
N LYS A 152 -7.17 21.03 -3.94
CA LYS A 152 -8.18 21.65 -4.82
C LYS A 152 -7.96 23.16 -4.99
N ASP A 153 -7.28 23.77 -4.03
CA ASP A 153 -7.01 25.20 -3.96
C ASP A 153 -5.66 25.47 -3.30
N GLY A 154 -5.05 26.62 -3.60
CA GLY A 154 -3.70 26.96 -3.13
C GLY A 154 -3.62 27.44 -1.67
N SER A 155 -4.68 27.34 -0.87
CA SER A 155 -4.72 27.90 0.48
C SER A 155 -3.67 27.27 1.42
N LEU A 156 -3.61 25.93 1.47
CA LEU A 156 -2.63 25.20 2.27
C LEU A 156 -1.21 25.35 1.73
N LEU A 157 -1.04 25.42 0.41
CA LEU A 157 0.26 25.65 -0.24
C LEU A 157 0.84 27.01 0.17
N LYS A 158 0.02 28.07 0.13
CA LYS A 158 0.43 29.41 0.59
C LYS A 158 0.71 29.42 2.10
N LYS A 159 -0.16 28.80 2.90
CA LYS A 159 -0.04 28.74 4.37
C LYS A 159 1.28 28.12 4.83
N PHE A 160 1.71 27.03 4.18
CA PHE A 160 2.95 26.32 4.52
C PHE A 160 4.12 26.61 3.56
N LYS A 161 3.97 27.63 2.70
CA LYS A 161 4.96 28.09 1.71
C LYS A 161 5.46 26.97 0.80
N VAL A 162 4.62 25.99 0.46
CA VAL A 162 4.98 24.85 -0.41
C VAL A 162 5.00 25.32 -1.86
N LYS A 163 6.13 25.08 -2.55
CA LYS A 163 6.35 25.50 -3.95
C LYS A 163 6.18 24.35 -4.93
N THR A 164 6.55 23.13 -4.53
CA THR A 164 6.53 21.96 -5.42
C THR A 164 5.72 20.81 -4.81
N LEU A 165 5.00 20.08 -5.68
CA LEU A 165 4.23 18.89 -5.35
C LEU A 165 4.88 17.64 -5.97
N PRO A 166 4.72 16.45 -5.37
CA PRO A 166 4.08 16.20 -4.08
C PRO A 166 4.93 16.74 -2.91
N GLY A 167 4.27 17.21 -1.85
CA GLY A 167 4.91 17.82 -0.69
C GLY A 167 4.59 17.06 0.60
N LEU A 168 5.62 16.56 1.29
CA LEU A 168 5.50 15.97 2.62
C LEU A 168 5.71 17.04 3.69
N LEU A 169 4.70 17.26 4.52
CA LEU A 169 4.74 18.16 5.67
C LEU A 169 4.74 17.36 6.97
N PHE A 170 5.56 17.78 7.93
CA PHE A 170 5.75 17.09 9.21
C PHE A 170 5.29 17.99 10.35
N PHE A 171 4.40 17.47 11.21
CA PHE A 171 3.80 18.21 12.31
C PHE A 171 3.97 17.47 13.63
N LYS A 172 4.32 18.20 14.70
CA LYS A 172 4.42 17.67 16.06
C LYS A 172 3.78 18.67 17.02
N GLY A 173 2.76 18.22 17.76
CA GLY A 173 2.00 19.09 18.67
C GLY A 173 1.40 20.33 17.97
N GLY A 174 0.86 20.14 16.76
CA GLY A 174 0.24 21.21 15.97
C GLY A 174 1.18 22.20 15.28
N LYS A 175 2.51 22.07 15.45
CA LYS A 175 3.51 22.94 14.79
C LYS A 175 4.18 22.21 13.64
N LEU A 176 4.42 22.93 12.54
CA LEU A 176 5.21 22.43 11.41
C LEU A 176 6.67 22.31 11.85
N VAL A 177 7.21 21.10 11.80
CA VAL A 177 8.60 20.78 12.15
C VAL A 177 9.50 20.81 10.92
N GLY A 178 8.95 20.45 9.76
CA GLY A 178 9.68 20.52 8.50
C GLY A 178 8.82 20.14 7.32
N LYS A 179 9.43 20.25 6.14
CA LYS A 179 8.80 19.89 4.88
C LYS A 179 9.83 19.35 3.89
N ILE A 180 9.38 18.43 3.06
CA ILE A 180 10.13 17.88 1.93
C ILE A 180 9.25 18.06 0.71
N GLU A 181 9.74 18.77 -0.29
CA GLU A 181 8.99 19.06 -1.50
C GLU A 181 9.62 18.33 -2.70
N GLY A 182 8.77 17.94 -3.66
CA GLY A 182 9.15 17.25 -4.88
C GLY A 182 9.23 15.73 -4.73
N TYR A 183 9.07 15.02 -5.85
CA TYR A 183 9.02 13.56 -5.87
C TYR A 183 10.39 12.89 -5.68
N TYR A 184 10.39 11.75 -4.98
CA TYR A 184 11.56 10.90 -4.77
C TYR A 184 11.19 9.46 -5.15
N ASP A 185 11.92 8.89 -6.11
CA ASP A 185 11.75 7.51 -6.53
C ASP A 185 12.59 6.53 -5.69
N PHE A 186 12.43 5.23 -5.94
CA PHE A 186 13.22 4.19 -5.29
C PHE A 186 14.74 4.39 -5.35
N LYS A 187 15.28 5.03 -6.40
CA LYS A 187 16.73 5.27 -6.51
C LYS A 187 17.19 6.31 -5.48
N ARG A 188 16.34 7.29 -5.18
CA ARG A 188 16.59 8.35 -4.19
C ARG A 188 15.99 8.07 -2.81
N LYS A 189 15.55 6.83 -2.54
CA LYS A 189 14.98 6.41 -1.25
C LYS A 189 15.89 6.68 -0.05
N LYS A 190 17.21 6.48 -0.18
CA LYS A 190 18.17 6.73 0.91
C LYS A 190 18.20 8.21 1.30
N GLU A 191 18.28 9.08 0.29
CA GLU A 191 18.26 10.54 0.45
C GLU A 191 16.97 11.01 1.15
N LEU A 192 15.80 10.49 0.73
CA LEU A 192 14.53 10.81 1.36
C LEU A 192 14.51 10.39 2.83
N LYS A 193 15.01 9.19 3.17
CA LYS A 193 15.08 8.72 4.56
C LYS A 193 15.99 9.59 5.43
N GLU A 194 17.11 10.07 4.91
CA GLU A 194 18.02 10.97 5.63
C GLU A 194 17.36 12.31 5.92
N LYS A 195 16.68 12.89 4.92
CA LYS A 195 15.89 14.13 5.08
C LYS A 195 14.80 13.96 6.13
N ILE A 196 14.05 12.86 6.10
CA ILE A 196 13.02 12.55 7.10
C ILE A 196 13.62 12.46 8.51
N LYS A 197 14.75 11.74 8.67
CA LYS A 197 15.45 11.64 9.97
C LYS A 197 15.93 13.00 10.48
N SER A 198 16.40 13.88 9.60
CA SER A 198 16.84 15.22 9.98
C SER A 198 15.70 16.10 10.50
N ILE A 199 14.47 15.88 10.05
CA ILE A 199 13.29 16.68 10.44
C ILE A 199 12.68 16.16 11.75
N ILE A 200 12.73 14.84 11.98
CA ILE A 200 12.06 14.20 13.13
C ILE A 200 12.91 14.21 14.40
N LYS A 201 14.22 14.46 14.27
CA LYS A 201 15.18 14.56 15.38
C LYS A 201 14.83 15.72 16.30
#